data_AF-A0A835D5I9-F1
#
_entry.id   AF-A0A835D5I9-F1
#
_cell.length_a   1.000
_cell.length_b   1.000
_cell.length_c   1.000
_cell.angle_alpha   90.00
_cell.angle_beta   90.00
_cell.angle_gamma   90.00
#
_symmetry.space_group_name_H-M   'P 1'
#
loop_
_entity.id
_entity.type
_entity.pdbx_description
1 polymer ?
#
loop_
_entity_poly.entity_id
_entity_poly.type
_entity_poly.pdbx_seq_one_letter_code
_entity_poly.pdbx_strand_id
1 'polypeptide(L)'
;MYSAICDMVYPVVPNTTSLTALFKHIESTDEPSADESIREKVLSFIKDKVFPLKSELLKPQEQMERHITDLVKKVVQLQSLQDVTGAEFKMFMDFLRSLSIFGENSPPERVQELIEIIEGQADLDAQFKVSDVDHIDRLISCLYMALSFFMRGASNSKFLNYLNKDIIPVFDELPEERKLDLLKSLAESSPYTAPQDSRQLLPSVVQLLKKYMSRRKTGEEMNFTYVECLLYTFHHLSHKTPNATNSLCGYKIVTGQPSDRLGEDFSELYKDFTERLSNVEDLARATMKKLTQGMSEHNKAMAAAKTAEAKDTIKKQKQNTTTGLRTCNNILAMTQPLHSKSPSFIGDKKINLSWKEVAKPSAPSTAATAGGKRTATNGSSNTASKKGRGPGGVQSQLVNRALEGLSRGGRSGARGRGRGRHGRGRAYH
;
A
#
# COMPACT_ATOMS: atom_id res chain seq x y z
N MET A 1 16.31 -12.65 -37.86
CA MET A 1 14.88 -12.72 -37.47
C MET A 1 14.19 -14.01 -37.93
N TYR A 2 14.06 -14.29 -39.24
CA TYR A 2 13.40 -15.53 -39.72
C TYR A 2 14.01 -16.82 -39.18
N SER A 3 15.34 -16.94 -39.08
CA SER A 3 16.00 -18.12 -38.45
C SER A 3 15.63 -18.28 -36.97
N ALA A 4 15.68 -17.20 -36.18
CA ALA A 4 15.35 -17.23 -34.75
C ALA A 4 13.87 -17.49 -34.49
N ILE A 5 12.97 -17.02 -35.37
CA ILE A 5 11.54 -17.31 -35.31
C ILE A 5 11.27 -18.76 -35.77
N CYS A 6 11.93 -19.23 -36.83
CA CYS A 6 11.81 -20.62 -37.30
C CYS A 6 12.31 -21.63 -36.26
N ASP A 7 13.39 -21.31 -35.53
CA ASP A 7 13.91 -22.13 -34.44
C ASP A 7 12.96 -22.18 -33.23
N MET A 8 12.08 -21.18 -33.06
CA MET A 8 11.03 -21.17 -32.01
C MET A 8 9.70 -21.79 -32.46
N VAL A 9 9.46 -21.91 -33.76
CA VAL A 9 8.21 -22.45 -34.34
C VAL A 9 8.30 -23.96 -34.62
N TYR A 10 9.51 -24.51 -34.78
CA TYR A 10 9.76 -25.95 -34.71
C TYR A 10 10.10 -26.36 -33.27
N PRO A 11 9.84 -27.61 -32.84
CA PRO A 11 9.95 -28.03 -31.43
C PRO A 11 11.40 -28.23 -30.98
N VAL A 12 12.25 -27.23 -31.24
CA VAL A 12 13.57 -27.12 -30.65
C VAL A 12 13.43 -26.09 -29.53
N VAL A 13 13.58 -26.58 -28.30
CA VAL A 13 13.65 -25.78 -27.07
C VAL A 13 14.41 -24.47 -27.37
N PRO A 14 13.86 -23.27 -27.08
CA PRO A 14 14.62 -22.05 -27.30
C PRO A 14 15.90 -22.14 -26.50
N ASN A 15 17.02 -22.21 -27.22
CA ASN A 15 18.33 -22.21 -26.61
C ASN A 15 18.67 -20.77 -26.18
N THR A 16 19.64 -20.65 -25.27
CA THR A 16 20.13 -19.34 -24.79
C THR A 16 20.50 -18.39 -25.93
N THR A 17 20.98 -18.93 -27.06
CA THR A 17 21.34 -18.18 -28.27
C THR A 17 20.15 -17.46 -28.91
N SER A 18 19.02 -18.15 -29.11
CA SER A 18 17.82 -17.56 -29.73
C SER A 18 17.20 -16.46 -28.89
N LEU A 19 17.10 -16.65 -27.57
CA LEU A 19 16.64 -15.59 -26.66
C LEU A 19 17.61 -14.40 -26.66
N THR A 20 18.91 -14.65 -26.62
CA THR A 20 19.93 -13.58 -26.68
C THR A 20 19.80 -12.79 -27.98
N ALA A 21 19.58 -13.46 -29.11
CA ALA A 21 19.40 -12.80 -30.40
C ALA A 21 18.13 -11.94 -30.45
N LEU A 22 17.03 -12.39 -29.84
CA LEU A 22 15.81 -11.57 -29.74
C LEU A 22 16.05 -10.32 -28.89
N PHE A 23 16.64 -10.48 -27.71
CA PHE A 23 16.88 -9.35 -26.81
C PHE A 23 17.90 -8.35 -27.38
N LYS A 24 18.86 -8.78 -28.20
CA LYS A 24 19.74 -7.86 -28.95
C LYS A 24 19.00 -6.89 -29.86
N HIS A 25 17.89 -7.33 -30.48
CA HIS A 25 17.05 -6.44 -31.31
C HIS A 25 16.22 -5.46 -30.47
N ILE A 26 16.11 -5.69 -29.16
CA ILE A 26 15.56 -4.74 -28.22
C ILE A 26 16.66 -3.75 -27.80
N GLU A 27 17.90 -4.24 -27.62
CA GLU A 27 19.08 -3.45 -27.22
C GLU A 27 19.62 -2.50 -28.31
N SER A 28 19.56 -2.86 -29.60
CA SER A 28 20.22 -2.10 -30.68
C SER A 28 19.41 -0.90 -31.18
N THR A 29 19.98 0.30 -31.04
CA THR A 29 19.43 1.59 -31.50
C THR A 29 20.47 2.42 -32.26
N ASP A 30 21.40 1.79 -32.97
CA ASP A 30 22.41 2.50 -33.75
C ASP A 30 21.82 3.16 -35.02
N GLU A 31 20.62 2.76 -35.49
CA GLU A 31 19.94 3.33 -36.69
C GLU A 31 18.43 3.62 -36.45
N PRO A 32 18.00 4.89 -36.34
CA PRO A 32 16.79 5.29 -35.58
C PRO A 32 15.41 5.10 -36.23
N SER A 33 15.26 4.63 -37.47
CA SER A 33 13.91 4.59 -38.12
C SER A 33 13.39 3.20 -38.53
N ALA A 34 14.28 2.29 -38.93
CA ALA A 34 13.90 0.91 -39.25
C ALA A 34 13.92 0.00 -38.00
N ASP A 35 14.83 0.30 -37.06
CA ASP A 35 15.04 -0.52 -35.87
C ASP A 35 13.94 -0.34 -34.81
N GLU A 36 13.29 0.83 -34.73
CA GLU A 36 12.21 1.04 -33.76
C GLU A 36 10.97 0.18 -34.09
N SER A 37 10.62 0.06 -35.38
CA SER A 37 9.55 -0.86 -35.81
C SER A 37 9.90 -2.32 -35.54
N ILE A 38 11.19 -2.68 -35.61
CA ILE A 38 11.69 -4.02 -35.32
C ILE A 38 11.62 -4.29 -33.81
N ARG A 39 12.09 -3.34 -32.99
CA ARG A 39 12.01 -3.37 -31.52
C ARG A 39 10.58 -3.60 -31.06
N GLU A 40 9.63 -2.78 -31.51
CA GLU A 40 8.22 -2.92 -31.16
C GLU A 40 7.65 -4.30 -31.53
N LYS A 41 7.95 -4.80 -32.73
CA LYS A 41 7.52 -6.14 -33.18
C LYS A 41 8.14 -7.24 -32.32
N VAL A 42 9.41 -7.12 -31.96
CA VAL A 42 10.11 -8.09 -31.10
C VAL A 42 9.53 -8.07 -29.69
N LEU A 43 9.25 -6.90 -29.13
CA LEU A 43 8.61 -6.75 -27.82
C LEU A 43 7.20 -7.36 -27.81
N SER A 44 6.38 -7.09 -28.84
CA SER A 44 5.07 -7.73 -28.99
C SER A 44 5.20 -9.25 -29.14
N PHE A 45 6.15 -9.73 -29.92
CA PHE A 45 6.39 -11.17 -30.07
C PHE A 45 6.78 -11.83 -28.74
N ILE A 46 7.71 -11.21 -27.98
CA ILE A 46 8.12 -11.72 -26.66
C ILE A 46 6.93 -11.76 -25.71
N LYS A 47 6.16 -10.67 -25.65
CA LYS A 47 4.96 -10.55 -24.81
C LYS A 47 3.91 -11.60 -25.13
N ASP A 48 3.62 -11.81 -26.42
CA ASP A 48 2.45 -12.56 -26.87
C ASP A 48 2.76 -14.04 -27.14
N LYS A 49 4.03 -14.39 -27.39
CA LYS A 49 4.45 -15.75 -27.77
C LYS A 49 5.45 -16.37 -26.80
N VAL A 50 6.43 -15.61 -26.30
CA VAL A 50 7.48 -16.17 -25.44
C VAL A 50 7.00 -16.25 -23.99
N PHE A 51 6.51 -15.15 -23.43
CA PHE A 51 6.11 -15.08 -22.02
C PHE A 51 4.98 -16.06 -21.64
N PRO A 52 3.91 -16.24 -22.44
CA PRO A 52 2.84 -17.18 -22.12
C PRO A 52 3.31 -18.64 -22.15
N LEU A 53 4.30 -18.97 -22.98
CA LEU A 53 4.82 -20.33 -23.17
C LEU A 53 6.05 -20.65 -22.31
N LYS A 54 6.37 -19.81 -21.31
CA LYS A 54 7.57 -19.94 -20.46
C LYS A 54 7.80 -21.35 -19.88
N SER A 55 6.75 -22.09 -19.48
CA SER A 55 6.86 -23.43 -18.90
C SER A 55 7.26 -24.51 -19.91
N GLU A 56 6.96 -24.27 -21.19
CA GLU A 56 7.30 -25.17 -22.29
C GLU A 56 8.67 -24.82 -22.86
N LEU A 57 8.95 -23.52 -22.98
CA LEU A 57 10.12 -22.95 -23.64
C LEU A 57 11.36 -22.86 -22.74
N LEU A 58 11.23 -22.45 -21.47
CA LEU A 58 12.38 -22.23 -20.59
C LEU A 58 12.82 -23.55 -19.96
N LYS A 59 13.61 -24.34 -20.69
CA LYS A 59 14.19 -25.61 -20.22
C LYS A 59 15.68 -25.71 -20.54
N PRO A 60 16.53 -26.12 -19.58
CA PRO A 60 16.25 -26.40 -18.17
C PRO A 60 15.79 -25.16 -17.40
N GLN A 61 14.77 -25.31 -16.55
CA GLN A 61 13.99 -24.19 -15.99
C GLN A 61 14.83 -23.13 -15.29
N GLU A 62 15.57 -23.50 -14.24
CA GLU A 62 16.33 -22.51 -13.45
C GLU A 62 17.38 -21.77 -14.30
N GLN A 63 18.09 -22.48 -15.17
CA GLN A 63 19.13 -21.90 -16.02
C GLN A 63 18.54 -20.89 -17.02
N MET A 64 17.42 -21.26 -17.66
CA MET A 64 16.76 -20.42 -18.66
C MET A 64 16.04 -19.23 -18.02
N GLU A 65 15.43 -19.41 -16.85
CA GLU A 65 14.83 -18.33 -16.07
C GLU A 65 15.89 -17.32 -15.58
N ARG A 66 17.08 -17.77 -15.19
CA ARG A 66 18.21 -16.88 -14.88
C ARG A 66 18.70 -16.13 -16.12
N HIS A 67 18.89 -16.84 -17.23
CA HIS A 67 19.36 -16.24 -18.48
C HIS A 67 18.42 -15.14 -18.98
N ILE A 68 17.10 -15.37 -18.98
CA ILE A 68 16.14 -14.34 -19.38
C ILE A 68 16.08 -13.19 -18.38
N THR A 69 16.29 -13.44 -17.09
CA THR A 69 16.41 -12.39 -16.08
C THR A 69 17.61 -11.48 -16.37
N ASP A 70 18.77 -12.07 -16.70
CA ASP A 70 19.97 -11.31 -17.05
C ASP A 70 19.78 -10.50 -18.34
N LEU A 71 19.05 -11.03 -19.33
CA LEU A 71 18.69 -10.30 -20.55
C LEU A 71 17.74 -9.12 -20.24
N VAL A 72 16.72 -9.33 -19.41
CA VAL A 72 15.82 -8.24 -18.98
C VAL A 72 16.58 -7.17 -18.20
N LYS A 73 17.49 -7.56 -17.30
CA LYS A 73 18.38 -6.63 -16.59
C LYS A 73 19.19 -5.79 -17.55
N LYS A 74 19.82 -6.41 -18.55
CA LYS A 74 20.60 -5.71 -19.56
C LYS A 74 19.75 -4.73 -20.35
N VAL A 75 18.57 -5.15 -20.80
CA VAL A 75 17.63 -4.26 -21.52
C VAL A 75 17.26 -3.07 -20.64
N VAL A 76 16.82 -3.29 -19.40
CA VAL A 76 16.44 -2.22 -18.49
C VAL A 76 17.62 -1.29 -18.17
N GLN A 77 18.81 -1.85 -17.94
CA GLN A 77 20.01 -1.08 -17.59
C GLN A 77 20.60 -0.31 -18.77
N LEU A 78 20.59 -0.87 -19.99
CA LEU A 78 21.09 -0.18 -21.18
C LEU A 78 20.11 0.89 -21.65
N GLN A 79 18.81 0.64 -21.49
CA GLN A 79 17.75 1.55 -21.94
C GLN A 79 17.31 2.54 -20.87
N SER A 80 17.79 2.46 -19.62
CA SER A 80 17.64 3.59 -18.69
C SER A 80 18.35 4.86 -19.19
N LEU A 81 19.26 4.72 -20.16
CA LEU A 81 19.91 5.81 -20.89
C LEU A 81 19.12 6.29 -22.14
N GLN A 82 18.09 5.58 -22.59
CA GLN A 82 17.30 5.86 -23.81
C GLN A 82 15.79 5.66 -23.63
N ASP A 83 15.28 5.75 -22.38
CA ASP A 83 13.89 5.61 -21.95
C ASP A 83 13.17 4.29 -22.30
N VAL A 84 13.26 3.28 -21.41
CA VAL A 84 12.23 2.22 -21.35
C VAL A 84 10.89 2.86 -20.99
N THR A 85 9.85 2.64 -21.81
CA THR A 85 8.51 3.13 -21.48
C THR A 85 7.99 2.43 -20.21
N GLY A 86 7.19 3.14 -19.39
CA GLY A 86 6.62 2.55 -18.18
C GLY A 86 5.78 1.28 -18.45
N ALA A 87 5.20 1.16 -19.65
CA ALA A 87 4.44 -0.02 -20.07
C ALA A 87 5.34 -1.24 -20.36
N GLU A 88 6.47 -1.04 -21.03
CA GLU A 88 7.47 -2.08 -21.27
C GLU A 88 8.09 -2.54 -19.94
N PHE A 89 8.47 -1.60 -19.08
CA PHE A 89 9.05 -1.93 -17.78
C PHE A 89 8.08 -2.77 -16.93
N LYS A 90 6.81 -2.35 -16.87
CA LYS A 90 5.76 -3.12 -16.19
C LYS A 90 5.59 -4.51 -16.80
N MET A 91 5.62 -4.63 -18.14
CA MET A 91 5.52 -5.92 -18.82
C MET A 91 6.65 -6.87 -18.42
N PHE A 92 7.90 -6.39 -18.42
CA PHE A 92 9.06 -7.17 -18.00
C PHE A 92 8.95 -7.59 -16.52
N MET A 93 8.58 -6.67 -15.63
CA MET A 93 8.47 -6.96 -14.20
C MET A 93 7.32 -7.92 -13.87
N ASP A 94 6.18 -7.81 -14.57
CA ASP A 94 5.09 -8.78 -14.46
C ASP A 94 5.53 -10.17 -14.92
N PHE A 95 6.33 -10.25 -15.99
CA PHE A 95 6.88 -11.51 -16.47
C PHE A 95 7.90 -12.11 -15.50
N LEU A 96 8.87 -11.33 -15.02
CA LEU A 96 9.87 -11.79 -14.05
C LEU A 96 9.20 -12.32 -12.78
N ARG A 97 8.21 -11.61 -12.24
CA ARG A 97 7.41 -12.08 -11.09
C ARG A 97 6.77 -13.45 -11.31
N SER A 98 6.49 -13.78 -12.57
CA SER A 98 5.82 -15.02 -12.95
C SER A 98 6.78 -16.21 -13.06
N LEU A 99 8.10 -16.00 -13.01
CA LEU A 99 9.12 -17.05 -13.06
C LEU A 99 9.19 -17.82 -11.74
N SER A 100 9.51 -19.11 -11.80
CA SER A 100 9.60 -19.96 -10.61
C SER A 100 10.69 -19.51 -9.65
N ILE A 101 11.82 -19.02 -10.17
CA ILE A 101 12.94 -18.50 -9.36
C ILE A 101 12.53 -17.31 -8.47
N PHE A 102 11.45 -16.61 -8.83
CA PHE A 102 10.88 -15.48 -8.08
C PHE A 102 9.48 -15.76 -7.50
N GLY A 103 9.00 -17.00 -7.57
CA GLY A 103 7.69 -17.42 -7.09
C GLY A 103 7.45 -17.11 -5.61
N GLU A 104 6.21 -17.21 -5.12
CA GLU A 104 5.80 -16.70 -3.79
C GLU A 104 6.69 -17.13 -2.62
N ASN A 105 7.23 -18.36 -2.67
CA ASN A 105 8.08 -18.95 -1.63
C ASN A 105 9.59 -18.73 -1.84
N SER A 106 10.00 -17.96 -2.84
CA SER A 106 11.41 -17.65 -3.08
C SER A 106 12.01 -16.89 -1.90
N PRO A 107 13.29 -17.15 -1.57
CA PRO A 107 13.95 -16.50 -0.43
C PRO A 107 14.13 -15.00 -0.70
N PRO A 108 14.18 -14.16 0.35
CA PRO A 108 14.22 -12.70 0.22
C PRO A 108 15.35 -12.19 -0.68
N GLU A 109 16.51 -12.86 -0.71
CA GLU A 109 17.66 -12.49 -1.53
C GLU A 109 17.35 -12.58 -3.03
N ARG A 110 16.50 -13.53 -3.45
CA ARG A 110 16.02 -13.60 -4.83
C ARG A 110 15.03 -12.50 -5.15
N VAL A 111 14.19 -12.14 -4.19
CA VAL A 111 13.24 -11.05 -4.37
C VAL A 111 13.97 -9.70 -4.41
N GLN A 112 15.08 -9.57 -3.68
CA GLN A 112 15.94 -8.39 -3.68
C GLN A 112 16.50 -8.10 -5.09
N GLU A 113 16.83 -9.14 -5.85
CA GLU A 113 17.29 -9.01 -7.24
C GLU A 113 16.27 -8.28 -8.12
N LEU A 114 14.96 -8.48 -7.89
CA LEU A 114 13.91 -7.73 -8.59
C LEU A 114 13.84 -6.27 -8.13
N ILE A 115 14.08 -6.01 -6.84
CA ILE A 115 14.17 -4.64 -6.33
C ILE A 115 15.34 -3.90 -6.97
N GLU A 116 16.50 -4.52 -7.12
CA GLU A 116 17.67 -3.89 -7.76
C GLU A 116 17.39 -3.43 -9.19
N ILE A 117 16.57 -4.17 -9.94
CA ILE A 117 16.11 -3.76 -11.29
C ILE A 117 15.23 -2.50 -11.20
N ILE A 118 14.30 -2.47 -10.23
CA ILE A 118 13.41 -1.33 -10.01
C ILE A 118 14.18 -0.10 -9.50
N GLU A 119 15.18 -0.30 -8.64
CA GLU A 119 16.08 0.74 -8.17
C GLU A 119 16.88 1.34 -9.34
N GLY A 120 17.38 0.50 -10.25
CA GLY A 120 18.05 0.95 -11.47
C GLY A 120 17.12 1.76 -12.38
N GLN A 121 15.88 1.33 -12.55
CA GLN A 121 14.88 2.08 -13.34
C GLN A 121 14.48 3.41 -12.68
N ALA A 122 14.43 3.45 -11.34
CA ALA A 122 14.10 4.66 -10.58
C ALA A 122 15.23 5.70 -10.58
N ASP A 123 16.44 5.30 -10.97
CA ASP A 123 17.65 6.12 -10.99
C ASP A 123 17.87 6.85 -9.66
N LEU A 124 18.01 6.07 -8.58
CA LEU A 124 18.14 6.59 -7.21
C LEU A 124 19.50 7.23 -6.92
N ASP A 125 20.44 7.18 -7.87
CA ASP A 125 21.75 7.83 -7.79
C ASP A 125 21.76 9.17 -8.56
N ALA A 126 20.71 9.50 -9.31
CA ALA A 126 20.60 10.76 -10.02
C ALA A 126 20.37 11.95 -9.08
N GLN A 127 20.83 13.12 -9.52
CA GLN A 127 20.57 14.37 -8.83
C GLN A 127 19.08 14.74 -8.94
N PHE A 128 18.39 14.83 -7.81
CA PHE A 128 16.99 15.22 -7.79
C PHE A 128 16.78 16.67 -8.22
N LYS A 129 15.77 16.91 -9.07
CA LYS A 129 15.32 18.24 -9.49
C LYS A 129 13.81 18.32 -9.41
N VAL A 130 13.29 19.31 -8.69
CA VAL A 130 11.84 19.54 -8.52
C VAL A 130 11.13 19.80 -9.86
N SER A 131 11.83 20.40 -10.83
CA SER A 131 11.31 20.65 -12.17
C SER A 131 11.20 19.39 -13.04
N ASP A 132 11.87 18.31 -12.68
CA ASP A 132 11.86 17.05 -13.42
C ASP A 132 10.68 16.18 -12.96
N VAL A 133 9.51 16.49 -13.51
CA VAL A 133 8.26 15.78 -13.20
C VAL A 133 8.32 14.32 -13.64
N ASP A 134 9.02 14.02 -14.73
CA ASP A 134 9.15 12.65 -15.24
C ASP A 134 9.97 11.78 -14.30
N HIS A 135 11.04 12.32 -13.67
CA HIS A 135 11.78 11.61 -12.63
C HIS A 135 10.91 11.33 -11.40
N ILE A 136 10.11 12.31 -10.97
CA ILE A 136 9.18 12.15 -9.83
C ILE A 136 8.14 11.05 -10.13
N ASP A 137 7.54 11.07 -11.32
CA ASP A 137 6.51 10.11 -11.74
C ASP A 137 7.07 8.69 -11.86
N ARG A 138 8.28 8.59 -12.40
CA ARG A 138 9.03 7.33 -12.49
C ARG A 138 9.35 6.77 -11.11
N LEU A 139 9.84 7.60 -10.19
CA LEU A 139 10.12 7.20 -8.82
C LEU A 139 8.86 6.68 -8.12
N ILE A 140 7.75 7.42 -8.20
CA ILE A 140 6.47 7.02 -7.59
C ILE A 140 6.00 5.68 -8.18
N SER A 141 6.07 5.52 -9.49
CA SER A 141 5.70 4.27 -10.18
C SER A 141 6.57 3.09 -9.73
N CYS A 142 7.88 3.32 -9.57
CA CYS A 142 8.83 2.33 -9.08
C CYS A 142 8.56 1.94 -7.62
N LEU A 143 8.28 2.92 -6.75
CA LEU A 143 7.88 2.67 -5.36
C LEU A 143 6.62 1.79 -5.26
N TYR A 144 5.59 2.10 -6.06
CA TYR A 144 4.36 1.30 -6.10
C TYR A 144 4.62 -0.14 -6.55
N MET A 145 5.49 -0.33 -7.54
CA MET A 145 5.87 -1.66 -8.03
C MET A 145 6.67 -2.45 -6.98
N ALA A 146 7.63 -1.77 -6.35
CA ALA A 146 8.52 -2.32 -5.32
C ALA A 146 7.77 -2.79 -4.07
N LEU A 147 6.65 -2.16 -3.73
CA LEU A 147 5.88 -2.44 -2.52
C LEU A 147 5.55 -3.94 -2.33
N SER A 148 5.14 -4.60 -3.40
CA SER A 148 4.79 -6.04 -3.37
C SER A 148 5.98 -6.93 -3.00
N PHE A 149 7.19 -6.49 -3.29
CA PHE A 149 8.43 -7.19 -2.98
C PHE A 149 8.93 -6.86 -1.56
N PHE A 150 8.69 -5.64 -1.06
CA PHE A 150 8.92 -5.30 0.35
C PHE A 150 8.09 -6.20 1.28
N MET A 151 6.84 -6.51 0.90
CA MET A 151 6.01 -7.43 1.68
C MET A 151 6.58 -8.85 1.77
N ARG A 152 7.46 -9.21 0.82
CA ARG A 152 8.12 -10.51 0.73
C ARG A 152 9.52 -10.50 1.38
N GLY A 153 9.87 -9.43 2.09
CA GLY A 153 11.11 -9.32 2.86
C GLY A 153 12.27 -8.65 2.11
N ALA A 154 12.07 -8.15 0.89
CA ALA A 154 13.08 -7.34 0.23
C ALA A 154 13.24 -5.97 0.92
N SER A 155 14.45 -5.43 0.88
CA SER A 155 14.77 -4.16 1.51
C SER A 155 14.20 -2.98 0.72
N ASN A 156 13.76 -1.95 1.45
CA ASN A 156 13.37 -0.65 0.90
C ASN A 156 14.40 0.47 1.20
N SER A 157 15.59 0.12 1.70
CA SER A 157 16.57 1.09 2.22
C SER A 157 16.99 2.15 1.19
N LYS A 158 17.30 1.78 -0.06
CA LYS A 158 17.76 2.77 -1.05
C LYS A 158 16.69 3.79 -1.39
N PHE A 159 15.45 3.32 -1.61
CA PHE A 159 14.30 4.21 -1.82
C PHE A 159 14.10 5.18 -0.66
N LEU A 160 14.16 4.70 0.59
CA LEU A 160 13.97 5.57 1.75
C LEU A 160 15.13 6.53 1.95
N ASN A 161 16.36 6.11 1.65
CA ASN A 161 17.53 6.98 1.70
C ASN A 161 17.41 8.13 0.69
N TYR A 162 17.00 7.84 -0.55
CA TYR A 162 16.75 8.84 -1.58
C TYR A 162 15.61 9.79 -1.17
N LEU A 163 14.49 9.24 -0.70
CA LEU A 163 13.38 10.06 -0.19
C LEU A 163 13.82 10.98 0.95
N ASN A 164 14.62 10.49 1.88
CA ASN A 164 15.05 11.25 3.06
C ASN A 164 16.07 12.34 2.73
N LYS A 165 17.02 12.06 1.83
CA LYS A 165 18.13 12.97 1.51
C LYS A 165 17.78 13.99 0.45
N ASP A 166 17.02 13.57 -0.57
CA ASP A 166 16.88 14.34 -1.80
C ASP A 166 15.48 14.93 -1.98
N ILE A 167 14.44 14.25 -1.46
CA ILE A 167 13.04 14.63 -1.70
C ILE A 167 12.40 15.35 -0.52
N ILE A 168 12.47 14.79 0.69
CA ILE A 168 11.84 15.40 1.87
C ILE A 168 12.33 16.84 2.13
N PRO A 169 13.63 17.18 1.98
CA PRO A 169 14.10 18.55 2.19
C PRO A 169 13.45 19.61 1.29
N VAL A 170 13.04 19.21 0.07
CA VAL A 170 12.38 20.09 -0.92
C VAL A 170 10.91 19.72 -1.09
N PHE A 171 10.32 18.98 -0.15
CA PHE A 171 8.97 18.41 -0.28
C PHE A 171 7.91 19.46 -0.59
N ASP A 172 8.07 20.68 -0.07
CA ASP A 172 7.12 21.77 -0.24
C ASP A 172 7.10 22.37 -1.65
N GLU A 173 8.18 22.22 -2.40
CA GLU A 173 8.32 22.70 -3.76
C GLU A 173 7.68 21.74 -4.78
N LEU A 174 7.36 20.52 -4.36
CA LEU A 174 6.74 19.51 -5.21
C LEU A 174 5.30 19.88 -5.60
N PRO A 175 4.83 19.45 -6.79
CA PRO A 175 3.42 19.53 -7.16
C PRO A 175 2.51 18.81 -6.16
N GLU A 176 1.34 19.38 -5.87
CA GLU A 176 0.43 18.89 -4.82
C GLU A 176 -0.03 17.45 -5.04
N GLU A 177 -0.28 17.06 -6.29
CA GLU A 177 -0.67 15.69 -6.64
C GLU A 177 0.44 14.68 -6.30
N ARG A 178 1.70 15.06 -6.51
CA ARG A 178 2.87 14.19 -6.29
C ARG A 178 3.26 14.08 -4.83
N LYS A 179 3.11 15.17 -4.06
CA LYS A 179 3.24 15.14 -2.60
C LYS A 179 2.37 14.05 -1.99
N LEU A 180 1.11 13.97 -2.41
CA LEU A 180 0.18 12.97 -1.91
C LEU A 180 0.63 11.54 -2.24
N ASP A 181 0.98 11.28 -3.49
CA ASP A 181 1.36 9.94 -3.94
C ASP A 181 2.68 9.46 -3.31
N LEU A 182 3.63 10.37 -3.07
CA LEU A 182 4.85 10.11 -2.32
C LEU A 182 4.55 9.76 -0.85
N LEU A 183 3.69 10.54 -0.18
CA LEU A 183 3.32 10.27 1.21
C LEU A 183 2.56 8.94 1.36
N LYS A 184 1.68 8.61 0.41
CA LYS A 184 1.01 7.29 0.40
C LYS A 184 2.02 6.17 0.22
N SER A 185 2.96 6.31 -0.71
CA SER A 185 4.03 5.32 -0.95
C SER A 185 4.93 5.15 0.28
N LEU A 186 5.25 6.25 0.97
CA LEU A 186 6.01 6.23 2.21
C LEU A 186 5.25 5.53 3.35
N ALA A 187 3.95 5.82 3.50
CA ALA A 187 3.09 5.15 4.48
C ALA A 187 2.94 3.66 4.19
N GLU A 188 2.80 3.26 2.93
CA GLU A 188 2.69 1.85 2.57
C GLU A 188 3.99 1.07 2.75
N SER A 189 5.14 1.72 2.58
CA SER A 189 6.46 1.10 2.73
C SER A 189 6.95 1.05 4.19
N SER A 190 6.48 1.95 5.07
CA SER A 190 6.95 2.06 6.45
C SER A 190 6.87 0.79 7.31
N PRO A 191 5.89 -0.12 7.15
CA PRO A 191 5.87 -1.37 7.90
C PRO A 191 7.08 -2.27 7.59
N TYR A 192 7.70 -2.14 6.42
CA TYR A 192 8.80 -2.99 5.95
C TYR A 192 10.20 -2.39 6.17
N THR A 193 10.28 -1.14 6.62
CA THR A 193 11.55 -0.44 6.86
C THR A 193 12.42 -1.09 7.93
N ALA A 194 13.73 -1.20 7.73
CA ALA A 194 14.64 -1.72 8.76
C ALA A 194 14.74 -0.75 9.96
N PRO A 195 15.10 -1.22 11.17
CA PRO A 195 15.25 -0.34 12.33
C PRO A 195 16.28 0.79 12.14
N GLN A 196 17.38 0.53 11.43
CA GLN A 196 18.41 1.53 11.14
C GLN A 196 17.84 2.67 10.27
N ASP A 197 17.21 2.32 9.14
CA ASP A 197 16.60 3.30 8.24
C ASP A 197 15.45 4.05 8.93
N SER A 198 14.69 3.36 9.80
CA SER A 198 13.64 3.97 10.61
C SER A 198 14.20 5.10 11.47
N ARG A 199 15.36 4.87 12.11
CA ARG A 199 16.03 5.89 12.93
C ARG A 199 16.46 7.11 12.12
N GLN A 200 16.89 6.91 10.87
CA GLN A 200 17.38 7.98 9.99
C GLN A 200 16.25 8.80 9.37
N LEU A 201 15.14 8.15 9.04
CA LEU A 201 13.98 8.77 8.39
C LEU A 201 13.05 9.48 9.40
N LEU A 202 12.97 8.96 10.64
CA LEU A 202 12.04 9.44 11.65
C LEU A 202 12.13 10.95 11.96
N PRO A 203 13.32 11.60 12.05
CA PRO A 203 13.42 13.04 12.26
C PRO A 203 12.69 13.85 11.18
N SER A 204 12.88 13.50 9.91
CA SER A 204 12.27 14.17 8.76
C SER A 204 10.76 13.97 8.74
N VAL A 205 10.29 12.76 9.07
CA VAL A 205 8.86 12.47 9.22
C VAL A 205 8.23 13.28 10.36
N VAL A 206 8.90 13.40 11.52
CA VAL A 206 8.41 14.20 12.64
C VAL A 206 8.35 15.70 12.28
N GLN A 207 9.33 16.21 11.54
CA GLN A 207 9.32 17.60 11.09
C GLN A 207 8.14 17.89 10.15
N LEU A 208 7.93 17.05 9.12
CA LEU A 208 6.76 17.15 8.25
C LEU A 208 5.45 17.01 9.04
N LEU A 209 5.37 16.05 9.94
CA LEU A 209 4.18 15.82 10.77
C LEU A 209 3.87 17.06 11.63
N LYS A 210 4.87 17.68 12.26
CA LYS A 210 4.71 18.95 12.99
C LYS A 210 4.31 20.09 12.07
N LYS A 211 4.78 20.12 10.83
CA LYS A 211 4.36 21.14 9.85
C LYS A 211 2.86 21.03 9.56
N TYR A 212 2.37 19.83 9.25
CA TYR A 212 0.98 19.60 8.87
C TYR A 212 0.00 19.51 10.07
N MET A 213 0.49 19.23 11.28
CA MET A 213 -0.27 19.39 12.53
C MET A 213 0.05 20.75 13.16
N SER A 214 -0.47 21.84 12.59
CA SER A 214 -0.21 23.20 13.07
C SER A 214 -0.75 23.43 14.50
N ARG A 215 -0.02 24.22 15.31
CA ARG A 215 -0.48 24.58 16.68
C ARG A 215 -1.72 25.46 16.67
N ARG A 216 -1.84 26.34 15.67
CA ARG A 216 -2.93 27.33 15.55
C ARG A 216 -3.70 27.06 14.27
N LYS A 217 -4.99 27.39 14.26
CA LYS A 217 -5.78 27.44 13.03
C LYS A 217 -5.16 28.50 12.11
N THR A 218 -4.41 28.07 11.10
CA THR A 218 -3.69 28.96 10.18
C THR A 218 -4.58 29.54 9.08
N GLY A 219 -5.91 29.41 9.16
CA GLY A 219 -6.83 29.81 8.08
C GLY A 219 -6.78 28.86 6.87
N GLU A 220 -5.62 28.22 6.65
CA GLU A 220 -5.42 27.12 5.70
C GLU A 220 -6.18 25.85 6.14
N GLU A 221 -6.82 25.19 5.16
CA GLU A 221 -7.44 23.89 5.38
C GLU A 221 -6.39 22.81 5.61
N MET A 222 -6.54 22.06 6.71
CA MET A 222 -5.65 20.96 7.04
C MET A 222 -5.82 19.80 6.06
N ASN A 223 -4.72 19.36 5.44
CA ASN A 223 -4.72 18.16 4.61
C ASN A 223 -4.70 16.89 5.49
N PHE A 224 -5.89 16.40 5.84
CA PHE A 224 -6.04 15.20 6.68
C PHE A 224 -5.38 13.96 6.07
N THR A 225 -5.33 13.84 4.75
CA THR A 225 -4.69 12.67 4.12
C THR A 225 -3.18 12.69 4.31
N TYR A 226 -2.54 13.87 4.30
CA TYR A 226 -1.11 13.98 4.64
C TYR A 226 -0.86 13.60 6.09
N VAL A 227 -1.69 14.10 7.00
CA VAL A 227 -1.59 13.76 8.42
C VAL A 227 -1.78 12.26 8.65
N GLU A 228 -2.74 11.63 7.98
CA GLU A 228 -2.92 10.17 8.04
C GLU A 228 -1.67 9.42 7.58
N CYS A 229 -1.10 9.78 6.43
CA CYS A 229 0.12 9.16 5.91
C CYS A 229 1.28 9.30 6.91
N LEU A 230 1.52 10.53 7.38
CA LEU A 230 2.63 10.85 8.26
C LEU A 230 2.49 10.23 9.65
N LEU A 231 1.28 10.18 10.22
CA LEU A 231 1.02 9.49 11.48
C LEU A 231 1.23 7.97 11.33
N TYR A 232 0.77 7.39 10.23
CA TYR A 232 0.96 5.97 9.97
C TYR A 232 2.44 5.62 9.84
N THR A 233 3.19 6.39 9.04
CA THR A 233 4.64 6.27 8.93
C THR A 233 5.30 6.43 10.30
N PHE A 234 4.97 7.50 11.04
CA PHE A 234 5.52 7.77 12.37
C PHE A 234 5.35 6.57 13.31
N HIS A 235 4.14 6.00 13.42
CA HIS A 235 3.91 4.83 14.26
C HIS A 235 4.77 3.63 13.89
N HIS A 236 4.86 3.28 12.60
CA HIS A 236 5.63 2.12 12.16
C HIS A 236 7.14 2.29 12.35
N LEU A 237 7.67 3.50 12.12
CA LEU A 237 9.09 3.79 12.36
C LEU A 237 9.39 3.85 13.87
N SER A 238 8.57 4.55 14.64
CA SER A 238 8.72 4.67 16.09
C SER A 238 8.56 3.34 16.82
N HIS A 239 7.73 2.42 16.33
CA HIS A 239 7.65 1.06 16.88
C HIS A 239 9.00 0.31 16.81
N LYS A 240 9.79 0.55 15.76
CA LYS A 240 11.10 -0.08 15.55
C LYS A 240 12.21 0.63 16.31
N THR A 241 12.07 1.94 16.53
CA THR A 241 13.07 2.78 17.21
C THR A 241 12.40 3.72 18.23
N PRO A 242 11.80 3.17 19.30
CA PRO A 242 10.94 3.96 20.17
C PRO A 242 11.72 5.03 20.94
N ASN A 243 12.94 4.75 21.40
CA ASN A 243 13.76 5.72 22.11
C ASN A 243 14.17 6.95 21.29
N ALA A 244 14.25 6.84 19.95
CA ALA A 244 14.53 7.98 19.09
C ALA A 244 13.46 9.08 19.22
N THR A 245 12.24 8.72 19.63
CA THR A 245 11.14 9.67 19.82
C THR A 245 11.30 10.55 21.06
N ASN A 246 12.17 10.19 22.01
CA ASN A 246 12.41 10.98 23.22
C ASN A 246 12.88 12.39 22.86
N SER A 247 13.93 12.51 22.04
CA SER A 247 14.47 13.81 21.62
C SER A 247 13.70 14.50 20.49
N LEU A 248 12.75 13.81 19.85
CA LEU A 248 11.98 14.38 18.73
C LEU A 248 10.61 14.92 19.18
N CYS A 249 9.97 14.18 20.10
CA CYS A 249 8.60 14.43 20.56
C CYS A 249 8.51 14.62 22.08
N GLY A 250 9.61 14.50 22.83
CA GLY A 250 9.62 14.67 24.27
C GLY A 250 9.09 13.50 25.09
N TYR A 251 9.01 12.31 24.50
CA TYR A 251 8.63 11.11 25.23
C TYR A 251 9.69 10.64 26.23
N LYS A 252 9.27 9.78 27.16
CA LYS A 252 10.11 9.19 28.20
C LYS A 252 10.10 7.67 28.07
N ILE A 253 10.68 7.18 26.98
CA ILE A 253 10.81 5.74 26.73
C ILE A 253 12.18 5.28 27.21
N VAL A 254 12.16 4.28 28.10
CA VAL A 254 13.37 3.65 28.65
C VAL A 254 13.56 2.32 27.94
N THR A 255 14.68 2.18 27.24
CA THR A 255 15.10 0.92 26.59
C THR A 255 16.38 0.35 27.21
N GLY A 256 17.05 1.12 28.07
CA GLY A 256 18.33 0.76 28.67
C GLY A 256 19.53 1.09 27.77
N GLN A 257 19.32 1.88 26.72
CA GLN A 257 20.35 2.26 25.76
C GLN A 257 20.84 3.71 26.03
N PRO A 258 22.12 4.04 25.77
CA PRO A 258 22.62 5.41 25.90
C PRO A 258 21.84 6.43 25.05
N SER A 259 21.28 5.98 23.92
CA SER A 259 20.47 6.80 23.02
C SER A 259 19.08 7.17 23.57
N ASP A 260 18.70 6.68 24.76
CA ASP A 260 17.47 7.08 25.43
C ASP A 260 17.49 8.53 25.92
N ARG A 261 18.69 9.10 26.18
CA ARG A 261 18.89 10.50 26.62
C ARG A 261 18.05 10.90 27.85
N LEU A 262 17.93 9.98 28.82
CA LEU A 262 17.04 10.13 30.00
C LEU A 262 17.40 11.29 30.96
N GLY A 263 18.62 11.83 30.87
CA GLY A 263 19.06 12.98 31.65
C GLY A 263 18.72 14.33 31.05
N GLU A 264 18.18 14.37 29.83
CA GLU A 264 17.84 15.60 29.13
C GLU A 264 16.36 15.97 29.31
N ASP A 265 16.08 17.26 29.42
CA ASP A 265 14.70 17.75 29.54
C ASP A 265 14.12 18.09 28.17
N PHE A 266 13.20 17.25 27.70
CA PHE A 266 12.44 17.44 26.47
C PHE A 266 10.98 17.87 26.72
N SER A 267 10.67 18.40 27.91
CA SER A 267 9.28 18.74 28.30
C SER A 267 8.61 19.74 27.35
N GLU A 268 9.35 20.69 26.80
CA GLU A 268 8.80 21.65 25.82
C GLU A 268 8.47 20.99 24.48
N LEU A 269 9.24 19.98 24.05
CA LEU A 269 8.92 19.17 22.86
C LEU A 269 7.67 18.33 23.08
N TYR A 270 7.50 17.79 24.29
CA TYR A 270 6.30 17.03 24.66
C TYR A 270 5.05 17.91 24.66
N LYS A 271 5.14 19.11 25.26
CA LYS A 271 4.06 20.10 25.26
C LYS A 271 3.71 20.52 23.83
N ASP A 272 4.70 20.87 23.01
CA ASP A 272 4.53 21.19 21.58
C ASP A 272 3.78 20.09 20.83
N PHE A 273 4.27 18.85 20.94
CA PHE A 273 3.72 17.73 20.19
C PHE A 273 2.29 17.40 20.64
N THR A 274 2.04 17.40 21.96
CA THR A 274 0.72 17.13 22.53
C THR A 274 -0.31 18.22 22.18
N GLU A 275 0.09 19.49 22.16
CA GLU A 275 -0.76 20.61 21.73
C GLU A 275 -1.21 20.44 20.27
N ARG A 276 -0.28 20.04 19.40
CA ARG A 276 -0.56 19.75 17.98
C ARG A 276 -1.48 18.55 17.80
N LEU A 277 -1.26 17.48 18.57
CA LEU A 277 -2.13 16.29 18.59
C LEU A 277 -3.57 16.67 18.98
N SER A 278 -3.75 17.44 20.06
CA SER A 278 -5.08 17.90 20.49
C SER A 278 -5.78 18.74 19.41
N ASN A 279 -5.06 19.65 18.75
CA ASN A 279 -5.64 20.47 17.68
C ASN A 279 -6.12 19.62 16.50
N VAL A 280 -5.28 18.70 16.01
CA VAL A 280 -5.68 17.84 14.88
C VAL A 280 -6.85 16.92 15.24
N GLU A 281 -6.94 16.46 16.49
CA GLU A 281 -8.09 15.69 16.98
C GLU A 281 -9.39 16.50 16.96
N ASP A 282 -9.35 17.74 17.44
CA ASP A 282 -10.52 18.62 17.43
C ASP A 282 -11.00 18.92 16.00
N LEU A 283 -10.06 19.20 15.09
CA LEU A 283 -10.35 19.41 13.68
C LEU A 283 -10.89 18.14 13.01
N ALA A 284 -10.33 16.97 13.31
CA ALA A 284 -10.80 15.69 12.79
C ALA A 284 -12.22 15.37 13.28
N ARG A 285 -12.52 15.61 14.57
CA ARG A 285 -13.88 15.43 15.13
C ARG A 285 -14.89 16.39 14.51
N ALA A 286 -14.52 17.66 14.31
CA ALA A 286 -15.38 18.64 13.66
C ALA A 286 -15.67 18.26 12.21
N THR A 287 -14.65 17.85 11.46
CA THR A 287 -14.77 17.41 10.07
C THR A 287 -15.60 16.13 9.97
N MET A 288 -15.40 15.17 10.87
CA MET A 288 -16.19 13.94 10.94
C MET A 288 -17.70 14.22 11.14
N LYS A 289 -18.06 15.20 11.97
CA LYS A 289 -19.46 15.66 12.12
C LYS A 289 -20.02 16.21 10.80
N LYS A 290 -19.26 17.08 10.11
CA LYS A 290 -19.66 17.63 8.80
C LYS A 290 -19.83 16.53 7.74
N LEU A 291 -18.90 15.60 7.64
CA LEU A 291 -18.96 14.48 6.69
C LEU A 291 -20.13 13.53 6.98
N THR A 292 -20.41 13.25 8.26
CA THR A 292 -21.56 12.42 8.65
C THR A 292 -22.88 13.05 8.24
N GLN A 293 -23.01 14.37 8.40
CA GLN A 293 -24.17 15.14 7.94
C GLN A 293 -24.27 15.11 6.40
N GLY A 294 -23.19 15.38 5.68
CA GLY A 294 -23.15 15.32 4.21
C GLY A 294 -23.51 13.94 3.66
N MET A 295 -23.12 12.86 4.33
CA MET A 295 -23.50 11.50 3.94
C MET A 295 -25.02 11.26 3.95
N SER A 296 -25.72 11.84 4.93
CA SER A 296 -27.19 11.80 5.00
C SER A 296 -27.83 12.53 3.81
N GLU A 297 -27.27 13.68 3.43
CA GLU A 297 -27.72 14.47 2.29
C GLU A 297 -27.48 13.75 0.97
N HIS A 298 -26.31 13.13 0.78
CA HIS A 298 -26.01 12.30 -0.40
C HIS A 298 -26.94 11.09 -0.51
N ASN A 299 -27.33 10.47 0.61
CA ASN A 299 -28.32 9.38 0.61
C ASN A 299 -29.69 9.86 0.11
N LYS A 300 -30.16 11.03 0.56
CA LYS A 300 -31.41 11.63 0.09
C LYS A 300 -31.32 12.00 -1.39
N ALA A 301 -30.23 12.64 -1.81
CA ALA A 301 -29.98 13.00 -3.21
C ALA A 301 -29.96 11.76 -4.11
N MET A 302 -29.36 10.66 -3.66
CA MET A 302 -29.30 9.39 -4.42
C MET A 302 -30.69 8.78 -4.65
N ALA A 303 -31.59 8.89 -3.66
CA ALA A 303 -32.97 8.44 -3.79
C ALA A 303 -33.80 9.35 -4.72
N ALA A 304 -33.50 10.65 -4.75
CA ALA A 304 -34.19 11.64 -5.59
C ALA A 304 -33.67 11.68 -7.04
N ALA A 305 -32.45 11.21 -7.30
CA ALA A 305 -31.82 11.26 -8.61
C ALA A 305 -32.55 10.39 -9.65
N LYS A 306 -32.93 10.99 -10.77
CA LYS A 306 -33.67 10.33 -11.86
C LYS A 306 -32.77 9.86 -13.01
N THR A 307 -31.65 10.54 -13.25
CA THR A 307 -30.72 10.25 -14.34
C THR A 307 -29.55 9.38 -13.88
N ALA A 308 -28.94 8.64 -14.83
CA ALA A 308 -27.78 7.80 -14.55
C ALA A 308 -26.54 8.64 -14.15
N GLU A 309 -26.27 9.73 -14.87
CA GLU A 309 -25.14 10.63 -14.62
C GLU A 309 -25.20 11.28 -13.22
N ALA A 310 -26.39 11.73 -12.79
CA ALA A 310 -26.57 12.28 -11.45
C ALA A 310 -26.32 11.21 -10.36
N LYS A 311 -26.79 9.99 -10.58
CA LYS A 311 -26.52 8.87 -9.66
C LYS A 311 -25.04 8.57 -9.56
N ASP A 312 -24.30 8.61 -10.67
CA ASP A 312 -22.86 8.33 -10.66
C ASP A 312 -22.05 9.44 -9.99
N THR A 313 -22.44 10.71 -10.17
CA THR A 313 -21.86 11.84 -9.44
C THR A 313 -22.07 11.69 -7.92
N ILE A 314 -23.30 11.35 -7.50
CA ILE A 314 -23.61 11.16 -6.08
C ILE A 314 -22.87 9.94 -5.51
N LYS A 315 -22.70 8.86 -6.28
CA LYS A 315 -21.85 7.72 -5.84
C LYS A 315 -20.41 8.16 -5.58
N LYS A 316 -19.81 8.95 -6.48
CA LYS A 316 -18.44 9.49 -6.29
C LYS A 316 -18.36 10.36 -5.04
N GLN A 317 -19.35 11.23 -4.81
CA GLN A 317 -19.42 12.03 -3.58
C GLN A 317 -19.50 11.15 -2.32
N LYS A 318 -20.38 10.14 -2.30
CA LYS A 318 -20.48 9.20 -1.17
C LYS A 318 -19.18 8.45 -0.90
N GLN A 319 -18.47 8.05 -1.97
CA GLN A 319 -17.17 7.40 -1.84
C GLN A 319 -16.15 8.37 -1.22
N ASN A 320 -16.07 9.61 -1.69
CA ASN A 320 -15.20 10.64 -1.13
C ASN A 320 -15.52 10.92 0.35
N THR A 321 -16.80 11.06 0.71
CA THR A 321 -17.23 11.22 2.10
C THR A 321 -16.84 10.03 2.96
N THR A 322 -16.97 8.81 2.42
CA THR A 322 -16.58 7.57 3.11
C THR A 322 -15.07 7.51 3.36
N THR A 323 -14.26 7.86 2.36
CA THR A 323 -12.79 7.95 2.49
C THR A 323 -12.39 9.01 3.51
N GLY A 324 -13.04 10.19 3.49
CA GLY A 324 -12.82 11.25 4.47
C GLY A 324 -13.15 10.82 5.89
N LEU A 325 -14.29 10.13 6.10
CA LEU A 325 -14.65 9.58 7.42
C LEU A 325 -13.63 8.55 7.90
N ARG A 326 -13.12 7.69 7.01
CA ARG A 326 -12.10 6.70 7.34
C ARG A 326 -10.77 7.38 7.72
N THR A 327 -10.36 8.40 6.97
CA THR A 327 -9.18 9.22 7.24
C THR A 327 -9.25 9.83 8.64
N CYS A 328 -10.35 10.52 8.98
CA CYS A 328 -10.51 11.11 10.31
C CYS A 328 -10.51 10.06 11.43
N ASN A 329 -11.14 8.91 11.23
CA ASN A 329 -11.13 7.82 12.21
C ASN A 329 -9.72 7.26 12.42
N ASN A 330 -8.96 7.07 11.35
CA ASN A 330 -7.58 6.58 11.42
C ASN A 330 -6.69 7.57 12.17
N ILE A 331 -6.82 8.87 11.91
CA ILE A 331 -6.12 9.92 12.65
C ILE A 331 -6.43 9.82 14.14
N LEU A 332 -7.72 9.82 14.53
CA LEU A 332 -8.12 9.73 15.93
C LEU A 332 -7.59 8.44 16.61
N ALA A 333 -7.58 7.32 15.89
CA ALA A 333 -7.04 6.06 16.40
C ALA A 333 -5.53 6.12 16.63
N MET A 334 -4.80 6.84 15.77
CA MET A 334 -3.34 7.01 15.85
C MET A 334 -2.92 8.05 16.89
N THR A 335 -3.62 9.18 16.99
CA THR A 335 -3.21 10.25 17.93
C THR A 335 -3.51 9.91 19.39
N GLN A 336 -4.58 9.16 19.67
CA GLN A 336 -5.01 8.89 21.05
C GLN A 336 -3.93 8.19 21.91
N PRO A 337 -3.24 7.13 21.46
CA PRO A 337 -2.13 6.52 22.21
C PRO A 337 -0.94 7.45 22.46
N LEU A 338 -0.77 8.49 21.64
CA LEU A 338 0.38 9.39 21.65
C LEU A 338 0.34 10.46 22.76
N HIS A 339 -0.77 10.59 23.48
CA HIS A 339 -0.89 11.46 24.67
C HIS A 339 -0.25 10.89 25.94
N SER A 340 0.20 9.63 25.91
CA SER A 340 0.97 9.04 27.01
C SER A 340 2.40 9.59 26.99
N LYS A 341 3.00 9.78 28.19
CA LYS A 341 4.43 10.11 28.32
C LYS A 341 5.35 8.98 27.82
N SER A 342 4.85 7.75 27.81
CA SER A 342 5.51 6.56 27.27
C SER A 342 4.50 5.85 26.36
N PRO A 343 4.32 6.32 25.11
CA PRO A 343 3.30 5.82 24.21
C PRO A 343 3.65 4.41 23.69
N SER A 344 2.61 3.64 23.38
CA SER A 344 2.76 2.42 22.60
C SER A 344 2.53 2.76 21.13
N PHE A 345 3.49 2.43 20.27
CA PHE A 345 3.40 2.69 18.85
C PHE A 345 2.75 1.51 18.11
N ILE A 346 1.96 1.83 17.09
CA ILE A 346 1.28 0.85 16.25
C ILE A 346 2.29 0.30 15.24
N GLY A 347 2.87 -0.86 15.56
CA GLY A 347 3.76 -1.59 14.65
C GLY A 347 3.05 -2.62 13.78
N ASP A 348 1.82 -2.98 14.12
CA ASP A 348 0.99 -3.93 13.40
C ASP A 348 0.15 -3.23 12.33
N LYS A 349 -0.25 -3.97 11.29
CA LYS A 349 -1.09 -3.45 10.20
C LYS A 349 -2.58 -3.43 10.59
N LYS A 350 -2.90 -3.14 11.86
CA LYS A 350 -4.30 -3.09 12.34
C LYS A 350 -5.08 -1.91 11.78
N ILE A 351 -4.39 -0.81 11.48
CA ILE A 351 -4.98 0.32 10.78
C ILE A 351 -4.86 0.09 9.27
N ASN A 352 -6.01 0.05 8.60
CA ASN A 352 -6.09 0.04 7.15
C ASN A 352 -6.13 1.48 6.65
N LEU A 353 -5.09 1.89 5.90
CA LEU A 353 -4.99 3.21 5.27
C LEU A 353 -6.24 3.54 4.46
N SER A 354 -6.65 4.82 4.45
CA SER A 354 -7.98 5.18 3.99
C SER A 354 -8.28 4.82 2.53
N TRP A 355 -7.26 4.82 1.69
CA TRP A 355 -7.31 4.46 0.26
C TRP A 355 -7.11 2.96 -0.02
N LYS A 356 -6.89 2.13 1.01
CA LYS A 356 -6.81 0.68 0.86
C LYS A 356 -8.19 0.04 1.04
N GLU A 357 -8.42 -1.06 0.31
CA GLU A 357 -9.62 -1.85 0.50
C GLU A 357 -9.58 -2.52 1.87
N VAL A 358 -10.70 -2.44 2.59
CA VAL A 358 -10.85 -3.22 3.82
C VAL A 358 -11.12 -4.65 3.38
N ALA A 359 -10.11 -5.51 3.49
CA ALA A 359 -10.32 -6.95 3.34
C ALA A 359 -11.44 -7.36 4.31
N LYS A 360 -12.54 -7.90 3.79
CA LYS A 360 -13.59 -8.46 4.63
C LYS A 360 -12.95 -9.53 5.52
N PRO A 361 -13.27 -9.58 6.82
CA PRO A 361 -13.04 -10.80 7.58
C PRO A 361 -13.77 -11.92 6.83
N SER A 362 -13.02 -12.96 6.43
CA SER A 362 -13.63 -14.20 5.98
C SER A 362 -14.55 -14.67 7.11
N ALA A 363 -15.86 -14.66 6.88
CA ALA A 363 -16.80 -15.27 7.80
C ALA A 363 -16.31 -16.72 8.05
N PRO A 364 -16.27 -17.19 9.31
CA PRO A 364 -15.91 -18.57 9.57
C PRO A 364 -16.87 -19.45 8.76
N SER A 365 -16.32 -20.23 7.86
CA SER A 365 -17.05 -21.23 7.10
C SER A 365 -17.63 -22.23 8.10
N THR A 366 -18.90 -22.09 8.44
CA THR A 366 -19.69 -23.15 9.06
C THR A 366 -19.97 -24.20 7.99
N ALA A 367 -18.94 -24.97 7.63
CA ALA A 367 -19.12 -26.26 7.00
C ALA A 367 -19.34 -27.26 8.13
N ALA A 368 -20.59 -27.71 8.27
CA ALA A 368 -20.93 -28.82 9.15
C ALA A 368 -20.33 -30.10 8.56
N THR A 369 -19.23 -30.59 9.14
CA THR A 369 -18.75 -31.95 8.90
C THR A 369 -19.60 -32.93 9.71
N ALA A 370 -20.38 -33.72 9.00
CA ALA A 370 -21.05 -34.89 9.53
C ALA A 370 -20.01 -35.97 9.88
N GLY A 371 -20.15 -36.61 11.04
CA GLY A 371 -19.51 -37.88 11.36
C GLY A 371 -18.38 -37.79 12.39
N GLY A 372 -18.72 -37.88 13.67
CA GLY A 372 -17.75 -38.05 14.76
C GLY A 372 -18.45 -38.55 16.03
N LYS A 373 -18.16 -39.80 16.40
CA LYS A 373 -18.82 -40.64 17.41
C LYS A 373 -18.80 -39.99 18.81
N ARG A 374 -19.97 -39.93 19.47
CA ARG A 374 -20.11 -39.55 20.88
C ARG A 374 -19.54 -40.64 21.79
N THR A 375 -18.67 -40.27 22.72
CA THR A 375 -18.43 -41.01 23.97
C THR A 375 -18.85 -40.11 25.13
N ALA A 376 -19.71 -40.64 25.99
CA ALA A 376 -20.23 -40.00 27.17
C ALA A 376 -19.44 -40.47 28.40
N THR A 377 -19.09 -39.54 29.29
CA THR A 377 -18.88 -39.84 30.70
C THR A 377 -19.28 -38.63 31.54
N ASN A 378 -20.22 -38.87 32.45
CA ASN A 378 -20.75 -37.93 33.44
C ASN A 378 -19.71 -37.55 34.49
N GLY A 379 -19.80 -36.32 34.99
CA GLY A 379 -19.12 -35.85 36.19
C GLY A 379 -19.58 -34.44 36.59
N SER A 380 -20.52 -34.38 37.52
CA SER A 380 -21.13 -33.17 38.09
C SER A 380 -20.16 -32.36 38.97
N SER A 381 -20.16 -31.02 38.87
CA SER A 381 -20.45 -30.11 39.99
C SER A 381 -20.22 -28.63 39.65
N ASN A 382 -21.07 -27.79 40.25
CA ASN A 382 -21.17 -26.33 40.14
C ASN A 382 -19.89 -25.56 40.50
N THR A 383 -19.67 -24.42 39.83
CA THR A 383 -19.57 -23.10 40.48
C THR A 383 -19.52 -21.96 39.46
N ALA A 384 -20.26 -20.89 39.75
CA ALA A 384 -20.36 -19.67 38.97
C ALA A 384 -19.05 -18.89 38.94
N SER A 385 -18.68 -18.30 37.79
CA SER A 385 -17.65 -17.28 37.72
C SER A 385 -17.91 -16.27 36.59
N LYS A 386 -18.31 -15.07 37.04
CA LYS A 386 -18.10 -13.72 36.49
C LYS A 386 -17.76 -13.57 35.00
N LYS A 387 -18.73 -12.93 34.33
CA LYS A 387 -18.66 -12.19 33.06
C LYS A 387 -17.48 -11.18 33.07
N GLY A 388 -16.39 -11.50 32.39
CA GLY A 388 -15.28 -10.58 32.12
C GLY A 388 -15.58 -9.70 30.89
N ARG A 389 -15.68 -8.40 31.10
CA ARG A 389 -15.70 -7.37 30.04
C ARG A 389 -14.30 -7.32 29.40
N GLY A 390 -14.19 -7.77 28.15
CA GLY A 390 -13.03 -7.48 27.31
C GLY A 390 -12.99 -5.99 26.92
N PRO A 391 -11.80 -5.43 26.62
CA PRO A 391 -11.64 -4.03 26.27
C PRO A 391 -12.29 -3.79 24.90
N GLY A 392 -13.37 -3.01 24.89
CA GLY A 392 -14.08 -2.63 23.69
C GLY A 392 -13.23 -1.68 22.84
N GLY A 393 -12.89 -2.10 21.62
CA GLY A 393 -12.43 -1.20 20.58
C GLY A 393 -13.49 -0.15 20.32
N VAL A 394 -13.13 1.12 20.51
CA VAL A 394 -14.02 2.27 20.32
C VAL A 394 -14.12 2.55 18.81
N GLN A 395 -14.80 1.67 18.08
CA GLN A 395 -15.42 2.03 16.81
C GLN A 395 -16.78 2.64 17.13
N SER A 396 -16.94 3.93 16.83
CA SER A 396 -18.20 4.66 17.06
C SER A 396 -19.37 3.97 16.37
N GLN A 397 -20.39 3.57 17.14
CA GLN A 397 -21.62 2.93 16.64
C GLN A 397 -22.35 3.74 15.56
N LEU A 398 -22.12 5.05 15.50
CA LEU A 398 -22.69 5.95 14.50
C LEU A 398 -22.12 5.72 13.09
N VAL A 399 -20.88 5.23 13.00
CA VAL A 399 -20.17 5.01 11.73
C VAL A 399 -20.56 3.68 11.09
N ASN A 400 -20.74 2.63 11.89
CA ASN A 400 -21.19 1.33 11.40
C ASN A 400 -22.56 1.45 10.71
N ARG A 401 -23.46 2.26 11.27
CA ARG A 401 -24.77 2.55 10.68
C ARG A 401 -24.69 3.37 9.38
N ALA A 402 -23.68 4.22 9.23
CA ALA A 402 -23.48 5.05 8.02
C ALA A 402 -22.87 4.26 6.85
N LEU A 403 -22.08 3.21 7.14
CA LEU A 403 -21.37 2.39 6.16
C LEU A 403 -22.13 1.12 5.72
N GLU A 404 -23.14 0.70 6.47
CA GLU A 404 -23.96 -0.51 6.20
C GLU A 404 -24.62 -0.52 4.80
N GLY A 405 -24.88 0.66 4.21
CA GLY A 405 -25.58 0.80 2.93
C GLY A 405 -24.72 0.69 1.66
N LEU A 406 -23.40 0.47 1.75
CA LEU A 406 -22.49 0.50 0.60
C LEU A 406 -22.04 -0.89 0.09
N SER A 407 -22.44 -1.99 0.75
CA SER A 407 -22.14 -3.34 0.26
C SER A 407 -23.06 -3.76 -0.88
N ARG A 408 -22.72 -3.45 -2.14
CA ARG A 408 -22.91 -4.36 -3.31
C ARG A 408 -22.42 -3.78 -4.64
N GLY A 409 -21.68 -4.59 -5.37
CA GLY A 409 -21.49 -4.49 -6.81
C GLY A 409 -20.70 -5.68 -7.35
N GLY A 410 -21.39 -6.76 -7.78
CA GLY A 410 -20.74 -7.89 -8.44
C GLY A 410 -21.61 -9.13 -8.68
N ARG A 411 -22.15 -9.20 -9.90
CA ARG A 411 -22.64 -10.36 -10.67
C ARG A 411 -24.09 -10.86 -10.61
N SER A 412 -24.61 -10.90 -11.84
CA SER A 412 -25.74 -11.58 -12.46
C SER A 412 -26.10 -12.97 -11.94
N GLY A 413 -27.40 -13.27 -11.94
CA GLY A 413 -27.95 -14.62 -11.82
C GLY A 413 -29.43 -14.60 -11.52
N ALA A 414 -30.26 -14.51 -12.56
CA ALA A 414 -31.71 -14.56 -12.49
C ALA A 414 -32.22 -15.94 -12.02
N ARG A 415 -33.27 -15.92 -11.19
CA ARG A 415 -34.37 -16.89 -10.96
C ARG A 415 -34.91 -16.58 -9.56
N GLY A 416 -36.18 -16.30 -9.28
CA GLY A 416 -37.42 -16.47 -10.01
C GLY A 416 -38.50 -16.75 -8.97
N ARG A 417 -39.44 -15.80 -8.82
CA ARG A 417 -40.84 -15.90 -8.31
C ARG A 417 -41.17 -16.74 -7.06
N GLY A 418 -41.85 -16.08 -6.13
CA GLY A 418 -42.78 -16.71 -5.17
C GLY A 418 -43.56 -15.68 -4.37
N ARG A 419 -44.64 -15.13 -4.94
CA ARG A 419 -45.65 -14.31 -4.25
C ARG A 419 -46.46 -15.21 -3.30
N GLY A 420 -46.69 -14.77 -2.07
CA GLY A 420 -47.69 -15.33 -1.16
C GLY A 420 -48.14 -14.26 -0.18
N ARG A 421 -49.43 -13.93 -0.23
CA ARG A 421 -50.12 -12.82 0.45
C ARG A 421 -50.99 -13.40 1.57
N HIS A 422 -51.22 -12.61 2.63
CA HIS A 422 -52.24 -12.79 3.70
C HIS A 422 -51.97 -13.89 4.75
N GLY A 423 -52.34 -13.75 6.03
CA GLY A 423 -53.23 -12.79 6.68
C GLY A 423 -53.08 -12.77 8.22
N ARG A 424 -53.85 -11.89 8.85
CA ARG A 424 -53.95 -11.59 10.29
C ARG A 424 -54.63 -12.71 11.10
N GLY A 425 -54.34 -12.76 12.41
CA GLY A 425 -55.20 -13.34 13.47
C GLY A 425 -54.37 -14.04 14.57
N ARG A 426 -54.06 -13.39 15.69
CA ARG A 426 -54.74 -13.47 17.02
C ARG A 426 -55.01 -14.89 17.58
N ALA A 427 -54.26 -15.20 18.64
CA ALA A 427 -54.71 -15.58 20.00
C ALA A 427 -54.93 -17.07 20.38
N TYR A 428 -54.46 -17.38 21.61
CA TYR A 428 -54.65 -18.55 22.50
C TYR A 428 -54.20 -19.91 21.93
N HIS A 429 -53.30 -20.66 22.57
CA HIS A 429 -53.25 -21.11 23.97
C HIS A 429 -51.81 -21.30 24.46
#